data_AF-A0A939UZT8-F1
#
_entry.id   AF-A0A939UZT8-F1
#
_cell.length_a   1.000
_cell.length_b   1.000
_cell.length_c   1.000
_cell.angle_alpha   90.00
_cell.angle_beta   90.00
_cell.angle_gamma   90.00
#
_symmetry.space_group_name_H-M   'P 1'
#
loop_
_entity.id
_entity.type
_entity.pdbx_description
1 polymer ?
#
loop_
_entity_poly.entity_id
_entity_poly.type
_entity_poly.pdbx_seq_one_letter_code
_entity_poly.pdbx_strand_id
1 'polypeptide(L)'
;METKSNNKVSKWAFAAFGLVLVCLTSCVGGEKWTPKYEEWPTDRIERITKIRIPEYQVTKAFIGPTTFTGDFTDSLYIEFESMPSAELFEQIDSLIAAGKSGWHKDNNEYSYNVTWGNGIPAPEGEKDEEDRFFKLNITKGEKTGLIVYGMW
;
A
#
# COMPACT_ATOMS: atom_id res chain seq x y z
N MET A 1 56.60 -70.40 21.46
CA MET A 1 55.37 -69.59 21.31
C MET A 1 55.50 -68.87 19.98
N GLU A 2 55.15 -69.46 18.82
CA GLU A 2 53.80 -69.88 18.38
C GLU A 2 52.76 -68.79 18.67
N THR A 3 51.94 -68.25 17.75
CA THR A 3 51.71 -68.48 16.30
C THR A 3 50.84 -67.33 15.73
N LYS A 4 50.92 -67.13 14.39
CA LYS A 4 49.87 -66.68 13.43
C LYS A 4 49.37 -65.21 13.55
N SER A 5 49.04 -64.46 12.49
CA SER A 5 48.48 -64.77 11.16
C SER A 5 48.83 -63.61 10.20
N ASN A 6 49.58 -63.77 9.12
CA ASN A 6 49.20 -64.16 7.75
C ASN A 6 47.82 -63.72 7.18
N ASN A 7 47.93 -63.05 6.02
CA ASN A 7 47.24 -63.27 4.75
C ASN A 7 46.14 -62.32 4.22
N LYS A 8 46.48 -61.80 3.01
CA LYS A 8 45.73 -61.82 1.73
C LYS A 8 44.77 -60.68 1.36
N VAL A 9 45.30 -59.87 0.43
CA VAL A 9 44.75 -59.43 -0.87
C VAL A 9 43.32 -59.87 -1.23
N SER A 10 42.46 -58.91 -1.53
CA SER A 10 41.36 -58.95 -2.51
C SER A 10 40.75 -57.54 -2.60
N LYS A 11 40.11 -57.03 -3.65
CA LYS A 11 39.82 -57.42 -5.04
C LYS A 11 39.26 -56.13 -5.69
N TRP A 12 39.39 -56.04 -7.00
CA TRP A 12 38.79 -55.01 -7.85
C TRP A 12 37.26 -55.06 -7.91
N ALA A 13 36.71 -53.96 -8.45
CA ALA A 13 35.36 -53.73 -8.97
C ALA A 13 34.31 -53.24 -7.96
N PHE A 14 33.73 -52.05 -8.17
CA PHE A 14 32.61 -51.85 -9.09
C PHE A 14 32.41 -50.36 -9.37
N ALA A 15 32.18 -50.05 -10.64
CA ALA A 15 31.70 -48.77 -11.13
C ALA A 15 30.23 -48.56 -10.72
N ALA A 16 29.87 -47.33 -10.35
CA ALA A 16 28.49 -46.86 -10.40
C ALA A 16 28.46 -45.32 -10.48
N PHE A 17 28.17 -44.83 -11.69
CA PHE A 17 27.36 -43.65 -12.01
C PHE A 17 27.22 -42.57 -10.91
N GLY A 18 28.13 -41.61 -10.93
CA GLY A 18 27.92 -40.31 -10.30
C GLY A 18 27.00 -39.46 -11.16
N LEU A 19 25.72 -39.44 -10.82
CA LEU A 19 24.71 -38.53 -11.35
C LEU A 19 25.18 -37.08 -11.10
N VAL A 20 25.64 -36.38 -12.13
CA VAL A 20 25.92 -34.94 -12.06
C VAL A 20 24.59 -34.22 -12.00
N LEU A 21 24.12 -33.95 -10.78
CA LEU A 21 23.01 -33.04 -10.53
C LEU A 21 23.53 -31.62 -10.81
N VAL A 22 23.41 -31.18 -12.06
CA VAL A 22 23.55 -29.76 -12.41
C VAL A 22 22.38 -29.05 -11.74
N CYS A 23 22.64 -28.47 -10.57
CA CYS A 23 21.76 -27.46 -9.98
C CYS A 23 21.75 -26.26 -10.93
N LEU A 24 20.83 -26.28 -11.89
CA LEU A 24 20.30 -25.09 -12.53
C LEU A 24 19.72 -24.24 -11.40
N THR A 25 20.52 -23.27 -10.94
CA THR A 25 20.05 -22.19 -10.11
C THR A 25 19.01 -21.42 -10.92
N SER A 26 17.75 -21.70 -10.61
CA SER A 26 16.60 -20.97 -11.10
C SER A 26 16.77 -19.49 -10.72
N CYS A 27 17.23 -18.66 -11.66
CA CYS A 27 16.97 -17.24 -11.61
C CYS A 27 15.48 -17.02 -11.90
N VAL A 28 14.63 -17.35 -10.92
CA VAL A 28 13.30 -16.73 -10.85
C VAL A 28 13.56 -15.34 -10.28
N GLY A 29 13.93 -14.42 -11.17
CA GLY A 29 13.76 -12.99 -10.94
C GLY A 29 12.27 -12.72 -10.85
N GLY A 30 11.68 -13.04 -9.69
CA GLY A 30 10.41 -12.46 -9.32
C GLY A 30 10.66 -11.00 -9.06
N GLU A 31 10.53 -10.15 -10.08
CA GLU A 31 10.15 -8.78 -9.82
C GLU A 31 8.91 -8.88 -8.94
N LYS A 32 9.04 -8.49 -7.66
CA LYS A 32 7.88 -8.35 -6.79
C LYS A 32 6.95 -7.42 -7.53
N TRP A 33 5.83 -7.93 -8.01
CA TRP A 33 4.79 -7.13 -8.61
C TRP A 33 4.30 -6.19 -7.53
N THR A 34 4.82 -4.97 -7.49
CA THR A 34 4.27 -3.90 -6.67
C THR A 34 3.12 -3.35 -7.48
N PRO A 35 1.87 -3.47 -7.03
CA PRO A 35 0.79 -2.74 -7.66
C PRO A 35 1.17 -1.26 -7.64
N LYS A 36 1.32 -0.65 -8.82
CA LYS A 36 1.52 0.80 -8.92
C LYS A 36 0.18 1.46 -8.61
N TYR A 37 -0.01 1.81 -7.35
CA TYR A 37 -1.06 2.73 -6.94
C TYR A 37 -0.61 4.17 -7.14
N GLU A 38 -1.57 5.08 -7.19
CA GLU A 38 -1.30 6.51 -7.21
C GLU A 38 -0.80 6.96 -5.84
N GLU A 39 0.34 7.64 -5.79
CA GLU A 39 0.87 8.20 -4.56
C GLU A 39 0.07 9.44 -4.13
N TRP A 40 -0.19 9.53 -2.84
CA TRP A 40 -0.94 10.63 -2.22
C TRP A 40 -0.08 11.34 -1.18
N PRO A 41 0.99 12.05 -1.56
CA PRO A 41 1.86 12.68 -0.56
C PRO A 41 1.07 13.71 0.29
N THR A 42 1.53 13.93 1.52
CA THR A 42 0.82 14.75 2.52
C THR A 42 0.55 16.16 2.04
N ASP A 43 1.45 16.75 1.24
CA ASP A 43 1.29 18.07 0.62
C ASP A 43 0.12 18.12 -0.38
N ARG A 44 -0.10 17.04 -1.13
CA ARG A 44 -1.25 16.89 -2.03
C ARG A 44 -2.54 16.80 -1.24
N ILE A 45 -2.56 15.98 -0.20
CA ILE A 45 -3.73 15.86 0.68
C ILE A 45 -4.02 17.19 1.38
N GLU A 46 -3.01 17.92 1.81
CA GLU A 46 -3.16 19.26 2.41
C GLU A 46 -3.79 20.25 1.44
N ARG A 47 -3.37 20.27 0.17
CA ARG A 47 -3.99 21.15 -0.85
C ARG A 47 -5.47 20.86 -1.06
N ILE A 48 -5.87 19.59 -1.04
CA ILE A 48 -7.24 19.16 -1.28
C ILE A 48 -8.10 19.40 -0.04
N THR A 49 -7.65 18.91 1.11
CA THR A 49 -8.42 18.88 2.36
C THR A 49 -8.33 20.18 3.17
N LYS A 50 -7.38 21.05 2.82
CA LYS A 50 -6.98 22.26 3.57
C LYS A 50 -6.50 21.98 4.99
N ILE A 51 -6.12 20.73 5.28
CA ILE A 51 -5.60 20.28 6.57
C ILE A 51 -4.30 19.51 6.36
N ARG A 52 -3.29 19.85 7.15
CA ARG A 52 -2.03 19.11 7.17
C ARG A 52 -2.16 17.88 8.07
N ILE A 53 -2.12 16.70 7.46
CA ILE A 53 -2.08 15.43 8.18
C ILE A 53 -0.63 15.03 8.53
N PRO A 54 -0.41 14.16 9.53
CA PRO A 54 0.92 13.61 9.78
C PRO A 54 1.42 12.81 8.57
N GLU A 55 2.75 12.72 8.46
CA GLU A 55 3.38 11.78 7.52
C GLU A 55 2.92 10.35 7.82
N TYR A 56 2.84 9.54 6.77
CA TYR A 56 2.32 8.19 6.86
C TYR A 56 2.99 7.25 5.86
N GLN A 57 2.86 5.96 6.12
CA GLN A 57 3.23 4.89 5.21
C GLN A 57 1.99 4.09 4.79
N VAL A 58 1.99 3.58 3.57
CA VAL A 58 0.95 2.66 3.10
C VAL A 58 1.27 1.26 3.60
N THR A 59 0.41 0.70 4.46
CA THR A 59 0.57 -0.65 5.02
C THR A 59 -0.07 -1.72 4.15
N LYS A 60 -1.18 -1.38 3.48
CA LYS A 60 -1.88 -2.27 2.57
C LYS A 60 -2.56 -1.47 1.47
N ALA A 61 -2.41 -1.92 0.23
CA ALA A 61 -3.16 -1.41 -0.91
C ALA A 61 -4.13 -2.48 -1.41
N PHE A 62 -5.35 -2.07 -1.73
CA PHE A 62 -6.32 -2.85 -2.49
C PHE A 62 -6.58 -2.11 -3.79
N ILE A 63 -6.19 -2.73 -4.90
CA ILE A 63 -6.37 -2.18 -6.24
C ILE A 63 -7.66 -2.75 -6.80
N GLY A 64 -8.60 -1.87 -7.12
CA GLY A 64 -9.87 -2.26 -7.71
C GLY A 64 -9.69 -2.80 -9.13
N PRO A 65 -10.64 -3.59 -9.64
CA PRO A 65 -10.65 -3.91 -11.06
C PRO A 65 -10.90 -2.65 -11.88
N THR A 66 -10.15 -2.47 -12.96
CA THR A 66 -10.41 -1.43 -13.95
C THR A 66 -11.50 -1.91 -14.91
N THR A 67 -12.54 -1.10 -15.11
CA THR A 67 -13.61 -1.41 -16.08
C THR A 67 -13.13 -1.19 -17.52
N PHE A 68 -13.94 -1.60 -18.50
CA PHE A 68 -13.65 -1.33 -19.91
C PHE A 68 -13.58 0.18 -20.23
N THR A 69 -14.31 1.00 -19.48
CA THR A 69 -14.33 2.46 -19.63
C THR A 69 -13.16 3.14 -18.91
N GLY A 70 -12.37 2.40 -18.14
CA GLY A 70 -11.23 2.92 -17.40
C GLY A 70 -11.54 3.26 -15.94
N ASP A 71 -12.79 3.15 -15.51
CA ASP A 71 -13.22 3.41 -14.14
C ASP A 71 -12.50 2.45 -13.18
N PHE A 72 -12.14 2.95 -12.00
CA PHE A 72 -11.52 2.15 -10.96
C PHE A 72 -11.76 2.75 -9.59
N THR A 73 -11.52 1.95 -8.56
CA THR A 73 -11.56 2.39 -7.17
C THR A 73 -10.49 1.65 -6.39
N ASP A 74 -9.52 2.42 -5.90
CA ASP A 74 -8.41 1.90 -5.12
C ASP A 74 -8.56 2.32 -3.66
N SER A 75 -7.99 1.53 -2.76
CA SER A 75 -8.01 1.76 -1.32
C SER A 75 -6.63 1.56 -0.72
N LEU A 76 -6.13 2.56 -0.01
CA LEU A 76 -4.85 2.54 0.69
C LEU A 76 -5.10 2.61 2.20
N TYR A 77 -4.74 1.54 2.90
CA TYR A 77 -4.65 1.55 4.35
C TYR A 77 -3.32 2.17 4.74
N ILE A 78 -3.38 3.23 5.53
CA ILE A 78 -2.23 4.03 5.92
C ILE A 78 -1.99 3.93 7.42
N GLU A 79 -0.74 4.08 7.81
CA GLU A 79 -0.32 4.22 9.21
C GLU A 79 0.51 5.49 9.37
N PHE A 80 0.06 6.40 10.23
CA PHE A 80 0.73 7.65 10.54
C PHE A 80 2.01 7.41 11.36
N GLU A 81 3.09 8.10 11.00
CA GLU A 81 4.36 8.06 11.73
C GLU A 81 4.19 8.55 13.17
N SER A 82 3.35 9.59 13.36
CA SER A 82 2.98 10.15 14.65
C SER A 82 1.47 10.13 14.86
N MET A 83 1.04 10.12 16.12
CA MET A 83 -0.39 10.17 16.44
C MET A 83 -0.98 11.50 15.94
N PRO A 84 -2.09 11.50 15.19
CA PRO A 84 -2.79 12.74 14.83
C PRO A 84 -3.09 13.57 16.08
N SER A 85 -2.69 14.84 16.06
CA SER A 85 -2.79 15.72 17.23
C SER A 85 -4.23 16.08 17.54
N ALA A 86 -4.52 16.47 18.80
CA ALA A 86 -5.84 17.00 19.15
C ALA A 86 -6.18 18.27 18.34
N GLU A 87 -5.17 19.11 18.08
CA GLU A 87 -5.29 20.33 17.29
C GLU A 87 -5.78 20.06 15.85
N LEU A 88 -5.31 18.98 15.22
CA LEU A 88 -5.79 18.58 13.89
C LEU A 88 -7.31 18.35 13.90
N PHE A 89 -7.83 17.66 14.91
CA PHE A 89 -9.27 17.41 15.02
C PHE A 89 -10.06 18.67 15.35
N GLU A 90 -9.49 19.61 16.12
CA GLU A 90 -10.10 20.93 16.37
C GLU A 90 -10.18 21.79 15.10
N GLN A 91 -9.15 21.71 14.24
CA GLN A 91 -9.17 22.36 12.92
C GLN A 91 -10.26 21.76 12.02
N ILE A 92 -10.37 20.43 11.98
CA ILE A 92 -11.44 19.76 11.21
C ILE A 92 -12.82 20.12 11.77
N ASP A 93 -13.01 20.11 13.09
CA ASP A 93 -14.27 20.53 13.74
C ASP A 93 -14.64 21.96 13.35
N SER A 94 -13.66 22.86 13.26
CA SER A 94 -13.86 24.24 12.82
C SER A 94 -14.28 24.33 11.34
N LEU A 95 -13.68 23.51 10.47
CA LEU A 95 -14.08 23.41 9.05
C LEU A 95 -15.47 22.83 8.87
N ILE A 96 -15.86 21.85 9.69
CA ILE A 96 -17.22 21.28 9.69
C ILE A 96 -18.23 22.36 10.11
N ALA A 97 -17.93 23.12 11.17
CA ALA A 97 -18.78 24.19 11.66
C ALA A 97 -18.95 25.35 10.66
N ALA A 98 -17.92 25.65 9.86
CA ALA A 98 -17.99 26.64 8.79
C ALA A 98 -18.87 26.20 7.61
N GLY A 99 -19.08 24.89 7.44
CA GLY A 99 -19.90 24.29 6.38
C GLY A 99 -19.21 24.22 5.02
N LYS A 100 -19.73 23.33 4.15
CA LYS A 100 -19.23 23.08 2.78
C LYS A 100 -17.72 22.77 2.66
N SER A 101 -17.13 22.17 3.68
CA SER A 101 -15.68 21.86 3.71
C SER A 101 -15.32 20.49 3.14
N GLY A 102 -16.30 19.64 2.79
CA GLY A 102 -16.07 18.23 2.41
C GLY A 102 -15.77 17.32 3.61
N TRP A 103 -15.55 17.90 4.79
CA TRP A 103 -15.34 17.17 6.04
C TRP A 103 -16.67 16.79 6.70
N HIS A 104 -16.69 15.60 7.28
CA HIS A 104 -17.78 15.02 8.03
C HIS A 104 -17.21 14.33 9.27
N LYS A 105 -18.01 14.29 10.34
CA LYS A 105 -17.65 13.64 11.59
C LYS A 105 -18.80 12.75 12.06
N ASP A 106 -18.46 11.53 12.42
CA ASP A 106 -19.33 10.61 13.15
C ASP A 106 -18.57 10.05 14.36
N ASN A 107 -18.97 10.48 15.57
CA ASN A 107 -18.27 10.17 16.81
C ASN A 107 -16.77 10.54 16.77
N ASN A 108 -15.90 9.54 16.71
CA ASN A 108 -14.44 9.67 16.63
C ASN A 108 -13.91 9.50 15.20
N GLU A 109 -14.76 9.24 14.23
CA GLU A 109 -14.39 9.07 12.83
C GLU A 109 -14.56 10.39 12.07
N TYR A 110 -13.49 10.83 11.43
CA TYR A 110 -13.45 12.02 10.59
C TYR A 110 -13.23 11.57 9.16
N SER A 111 -14.09 12.02 8.27
CA SER A 111 -14.00 11.70 6.85
C SER A 111 -14.02 12.95 6.00
N TYR A 112 -13.17 12.99 5.00
CA TYR A 112 -13.21 13.97 3.93
C TYR A 112 -13.67 13.28 2.66
N ASN A 113 -14.55 13.93 1.88
CA ASN A 113 -14.97 13.44 0.58
C ASN A 113 -15.04 14.60 -0.42
N VAL A 114 -14.47 14.41 -1.60
CA VAL A 114 -14.61 15.32 -2.72
C VAL A 114 -14.74 14.54 -4.03
N THR A 115 -15.58 15.07 -4.92
CA THR A 115 -15.76 14.60 -6.29
C THR A 115 -15.59 15.78 -7.23
N TRP A 116 -14.92 15.59 -8.36
CA TRP A 116 -14.78 16.61 -9.40
C TRP A 116 -14.87 15.97 -10.78
N GLY A 117 -14.94 16.80 -11.82
CA GLY A 117 -15.36 16.40 -13.17
C GLY A 117 -16.83 16.70 -13.44
N ASN A 118 -17.30 16.44 -14.66
CA ASN A 118 -18.65 16.71 -15.13
C ASN A 118 -19.18 18.12 -14.78
N GLY A 119 -18.32 19.14 -14.92
CA GLY A 119 -18.64 20.54 -14.61
C GLY A 119 -18.45 20.95 -13.15
N ILE A 120 -17.96 20.06 -12.29
CA ILE A 120 -17.47 20.37 -10.95
C ILE A 120 -15.95 20.58 -11.02
N PRO A 121 -15.43 21.76 -10.62
CA PRO A 121 -14.00 22.05 -10.76
C PRO A 121 -13.14 21.15 -9.89
N ALA A 122 -12.01 20.72 -10.45
CA ALA A 122 -10.98 19.98 -9.72
C ALA A 122 -10.45 20.74 -8.48
N PRO A 123 -10.13 20.02 -7.39
CA PRO A 123 -9.34 20.58 -6.29
C PRO A 123 -8.00 21.15 -6.77
N GLU A 124 -7.42 22.02 -5.96
CA GLU A 124 -6.16 22.68 -6.31
C GLU A 124 -5.03 21.66 -6.54
N GLY A 125 -4.43 21.71 -7.75
CA GLY A 125 -3.37 20.81 -8.17
C GLY A 125 -3.84 19.51 -8.82
N GLU A 126 -5.16 19.27 -8.88
CA GLU A 126 -5.76 18.15 -9.59
C GLU A 126 -6.14 18.52 -11.02
N LYS A 127 -6.20 17.51 -11.89
CA LYS A 127 -6.65 17.68 -13.28
C LYS A 127 -8.17 17.69 -13.36
N ASP A 128 -8.70 18.50 -14.27
CA ASP A 128 -10.14 18.70 -14.50
C ASP A 128 -10.69 17.86 -15.67
N GLU A 129 -9.92 16.87 -16.15
CA GLU A 129 -10.19 16.15 -17.40
C GLU A 129 -11.10 14.93 -17.22
N GLU A 130 -11.20 14.39 -16.00
CA GLU A 130 -11.86 13.11 -15.71
C GLU A 130 -12.69 13.21 -14.43
N ASP A 131 -13.79 12.45 -14.39
CA ASP A 131 -14.64 12.36 -13.21
C ASP A 131 -13.92 11.53 -12.15
N ARG A 132 -13.57 12.20 -11.05
CA ARG A 132 -12.67 11.66 -10.03
C ARG A 132 -13.26 11.86 -8.65
N PHE A 133 -12.84 11.01 -7.74
CA PHE A 133 -13.17 11.17 -6.34
C PHE A 133 -11.98 10.86 -5.44
N PHE A 134 -11.99 11.48 -4.27
CA PHE A 134 -11.03 11.25 -3.21
C PHE A 134 -11.74 11.25 -1.86
N LYS A 135 -11.43 10.25 -1.05
CA LYS A 135 -11.93 10.09 0.31
C LYS A 135 -10.76 9.79 1.25
N LEU A 136 -10.79 10.43 2.41
CA LEU A 136 -9.84 10.19 3.50
C LEU A 136 -10.62 9.94 4.78
N ASN A 137 -10.31 8.85 5.49
CA ASN A 137 -10.86 8.55 6.81
C ASN A 137 -9.74 8.51 7.85
N ILE A 138 -9.98 9.16 8.98
CA ILE A 138 -9.07 9.23 10.13
C ILE A 138 -9.89 9.04 11.40
N THR A 139 -9.43 8.17 12.30
CA THR A 139 -10.07 7.96 13.60
C THR A 139 -9.28 8.67 14.69
N LYS A 140 -9.95 9.46 15.52
CA LYS A 140 -9.34 10.12 16.67
C LYS A 140 -8.84 9.12 17.69
N GLY A 141 -7.54 9.18 18.00
CA GLY A 141 -6.86 8.26 18.91
C GLY A 141 -6.26 7.04 18.22
N GLU A 142 -6.34 6.93 16.89
CA GLU A 142 -5.73 5.86 16.13
C GLU A 142 -4.60 6.39 15.23
N LYS A 143 -3.63 5.52 14.96
CA LYS A 143 -2.57 5.78 13.97
C LYS A 143 -2.93 5.29 12.57
N THR A 144 -4.08 4.65 12.40
CA THR A 144 -4.50 4.10 11.12
C THR A 144 -5.47 5.02 10.42
N GLY A 145 -5.42 4.99 9.09
CA GLY A 145 -6.36 5.70 8.24
C GLY A 145 -6.66 4.92 6.96
N LEU A 146 -7.61 5.43 6.18
CA LEU A 146 -7.98 4.87 4.89
C LEU A 146 -8.11 5.99 3.87
N ILE A 147 -7.37 5.87 2.77
CA ILE A 147 -7.57 6.66 1.57
C ILE A 147 -8.30 5.81 0.55
N VAL A 148 -9.34 6.36 -0.07
CA VAL A 148 -10.03 5.75 -1.20
C VAL A 148 -10.07 6.77 -2.33
N TYR A 149 -9.66 6.37 -3.52
CA TYR A 149 -9.66 7.25 -4.68
C TYR A 149 -10.02 6.47 -5.93
N GLY A 150 -10.44 7.18 -6.97
CA GLY A 150 -10.81 6.53 -8.21
C GLY A 150 -11.33 7.47 -9.28
N MET A 151 -11.77 6.85 -10.35
CA MET A 151 -12.39 7.47 -11.50
C MET A 151 -13.73 6.81 -11.80
N TRP A 152 -14.68 7.60 -12.28
CA TRP A 152 -16.00 7.16 -12.76
C TRP A 152 -16.29 7.83 -14.12
#